data_AF-A0A958DIE8-F1
#
_entry.id   AF-A0A958DIE8-F1
#
_cell.length_a   1.000
_cell.length_b   1.000
_cell.length_c   1.000
_cell.angle_alpha   90.00
_cell.angle_beta   90.00
_cell.angle_gamma   90.00
#
_symmetry.space_group_name_H-M   'P 1'
#
loop_
_entity.id
_entity.type
_entity.pdbx_description
1 polymer ?
#
loop_
_entity_poly.entity_id
_entity_poly.type
_entity_poly.pdbx_seq_one_letter_code
_entity_poly.pdbx_strand_id
1 'polypeptide(L)'
;MKNWFRIVLAAVLFLAFTNLGMAQKNAAIQNLIDKYESGQSITAAEKEMLSDYLNSIHNQAIPSLTKSNGITATEDVILGPETFDTFPPTGWSVTSGLSGNAWFDTTNAAYGGGTDIYAGWDDDAWGSGSFDSTYLETPSFSTLGYASVTLTMDYGYRLLSGSAYGIHASTDGGATWEVVIANLPATSTGATAQYPESAGNVIFLDTYANQSDVRLRFAWEDGAGWEWYGALDNVLVEGSATTPPPNPALLVGPANAATGVALIADLLWAPDGGGSSPDGYKIYFGTDGGGVTPPSDIENGTDLGNVTSYSQSTALAANTTYYWQVVAYNASGDATGSAIWSFTTADVATVTSFPFAEDFETFTTGSPGTYANGWTNGSGQVAWYVEVSGTQNSLSTGPFVDHTSGLGNYMYTEATGFSPNYSFHLLSPPLDLSAASSNLMSFWYHMYGATMGDLHVDVWSGGSWDLDVTPPLVGPQQTAEDDDWLQKFVDLSAYAGSTVILRFRGITGSSFTSDMAIDDVQVGIVAAPDLAVTQFLNLPSNSGGGATVSFDVEVSNVGAVATGTATVDIWLNGAVSSTHGVAALG
;
A
#
# COMPACT_ATOMS: atom_id res chain seq x y z
N MET A 1 25.84 -15.16 -4.99
CA MET A 1 24.38 -15.40 -5.08
C MET A 1 23.57 -14.11 -5.22
N LYS A 2 23.83 -13.04 -4.44
CA LYS A 2 23.01 -11.79 -4.48
C LYS A 2 23.09 -10.97 -5.78
N ASN A 3 24.21 -10.93 -6.49
CA ASN A 3 24.30 -10.19 -7.77
C ASN A 3 23.67 -10.92 -8.96
N TRP A 4 23.67 -12.26 -8.94
CA TRP A 4 23.07 -13.06 -10.01
C TRP A 4 21.53 -13.03 -9.94
N PHE A 5 20.98 -12.97 -8.72
CA PHE A 5 19.54 -12.82 -8.45
C PHE A 5 18.98 -11.49 -9.00
N ARG A 6 19.75 -10.41 -8.94
CA ARG A 6 19.37 -9.09 -9.49
C ARG A 6 19.34 -9.07 -11.01
N ILE A 7 20.23 -9.83 -11.66
CA ILE A 7 20.33 -9.90 -13.13
C ILE A 7 19.20 -10.76 -13.72
N VAL A 8 18.86 -11.88 -13.07
CA VAL A 8 17.72 -12.72 -13.48
C VAL A 8 16.39 -12.00 -13.24
N LEU A 9 16.23 -11.30 -12.11
CA LEU A 9 15.04 -10.50 -11.83
C LEU A 9 14.86 -9.34 -12.83
N ALA A 10 15.96 -8.68 -13.23
CA ALA A 10 15.94 -7.65 -14.26
C ALA A 10 15.57 -8.19 -15.66
N ALA A 11 16.05 -9.39 -16.02
CA ALA A 11 15.68 -10.05 -17.29
C ALA A 11 14.21 -10.48 -17.31
N VAL A 12 13.67 -10.98 -16.19
CA VAL A 12 12.26 -11.36 -16.04
C VAL A 12 11.33 -10.14 -16.06
N LEU A 13 11.70 -9.05 -15.38
CA LEU A 13 10.94 -7.78 -15.42
C LEU A 13 10.99 -7.11 -16.80
N PHE A 14 12.11 -7.19 -17.51
CA PHE A 14 12.24 -6.62 -18.86
C PHE A 14 11.40 -7.39 -19.90
N LEU A 15 11.30 -8.72 -19.79
CA LEU A 15 10.46 -9.56 -20.65
C LEU A 15 8.95 -9.42 -20.36
N ALA A 16 8.56 -9.05 -19.14
CA ALA A 16 7.16 -8.88 -18.76
C ALA A 16 6.55 -7.55 -19.24
N PHE A 17 7.37 -6.52 -19.53
CA PHE A 17 6.89 -5.16 -19.84
C PHE A 17 6.86 -4.79 -21.32
N THR A 18 7.52 -5.53 -22.22
CA THR A 18 7.55 -5.18 -23.65
C THR A 18 6.71 -6.14 -24.49
N ASN A 19 5.47 -5.77 -24.78
CA ASN A 19 4.63 -6.40 -25.80
C ASN A 19 5.01 -5.89 -27.21
N LEU A 20 6.29 -6.02 -27.58
CA LEU A 20 6.81 -5.61 -28.89
C LEU A 20 7.38 -6.82 -29.61
N GLY A 21 6.80 -7.11 -30.77
CA GLY A 21 7.20 -8.21 -31.66
C GLY A 21 8.63 -8.08 -32.16
N MET A 22 9.58 -8.67 -31.44
CA MET A 22 10.89 -9.04 -31.97
C MET A 22 10.86 -10.51 -32.39
N ALA A 23 10.95 -10.74 -33.70
CA ALA A 23 10.86 -12.05 -34.35
C ALA A 23 12.10 -12.96 -34.15
N GLN A 24 12.84 -12.84 -33.04
CA GLN A 24 13.88 -13.79 -32.67
C GLN A 24 13.86 -14.06 -31.15
N LYS A 25 12.90 -14.87 -30.70
CA LYS A 25 13.05 -15.59 -29.42
C LYS A 25 14.18 -16.59 -29.58
N ASN A 26 15.32 -16.33 -28.95
CA ASN A 26 16.48 -17.23 -29.02
C ASN A 26 16.25 -18.43 -28.08
N ALA A 27 16.08 -19.63 -28.64
CA ALA A 27 15.70 -20.85 -27.90
C ALA A 27 16.65 -21.21 -26.74
N ALA A 28 17.89 -20.72 -26.77
CA ALA A 28 18.88 -20.91 -25.71
C ALA A 28 18.50 -20.18 -24.40
N ILE A 29 17.81 -19.04 -24.47
CA ILE A 29 17.46 -18.23 -23.29
C ILE A 29 16.27 -18.84 -22.56
N GLN A 30 15.30 -19.34 -23.32
CA GLN A 30 14.12 -19.96 -22.72
C GLN A 30 14.46 -21.27 -22.01
N ASN A 31 15.39 -22.04 -22.56
CA ASN A 31 15.89 -23.24 -21.91
C ASN A 31 16.62 -22.96 -20.57
N LEU A 32 17.22 -21.77 -20.42
CA LEU A 32 17.85 -21.34 -19.17
C LEU A 32 16.84 -20.85 -18.13
N ILE A 33 15.77 -20.19 -18.56
CA ILE A 33 14.63 -19.82 -17.71
C ILE A 33 13.94 -21.08 -17.18
N ASP A 34 13.65 -22.04 -18.05
CA ASP A 34 13.02 -23.31 -17.67
C ASP A 34 13.90 -24.12 -16.70
N LYS A 35 15.23 -24.12 -16.87
CA LYS A 35 16.18 -24.72 -15.93
C LYS A 35 16.16 -24.03 -14.56
N TYR A 36 16.05 -22.71 -14.52
CA TYR A 36 15.99 -21.96 -13.28
C TYR A 36 14.66 -22.21 -12.53
N GLU A 37 13.53 -22.15 -13.24
CA GLU A 37 12.20 -22.39 -12.65
C GLU A 37 12.01 -23.83 -12.17
N SER A 38 12.69 -24.79 -12.81
CA SER A 38 12.74 -26.20 -12.37
C SER A 38 13.80 -26.49 -11.31
N GLY A 39 14.53 -25.48 -10.82
CA GLY A 39 15.53 -25.62 -9.75
C GLY A 39 16.83 -26.32 -10.17
N GLN A 40 17.10 -26.45 -11.47
CA GLN A 40 18.33 -27.04 -11.99
C GLN A 40 19.49 -26.04 -11.96
N SER A 41 20.70 -26.55 -11.67
CA SER A 41 21.91 -25.71 -11.60
C SER A 41 22.42 -25.32 -13.00
N ILE A 42 22.71 -24.03 -13.19
CA ILE A 42 23.24 -23.48 -14.44
C ILE A 42 24.78 -23.51 -14.42
N THR A 43 25.37 -23.98 -15.52
CA THR A 43 26.83 -24.16 -15.69
C THR A 43 27.57 -22.84 -15.93
N ALA A 44 28.90 -22.83 -15.78
CA ALA A 44 29.72 -21.64 -15.99
C ALA A 44 29.67 -21.12 -17.45
N ALA A 45 29.66 -22.02 -18.43
CA ALA A 45 29.57 -21.67 -19.85
C ALA A 45 28.22 -21.02 -20.21
N GLU A 46 27.13 -21.48 -19.59
CA GLU A 46 25.80 -20.88 -19.78
C GLU A 46 25.70 -19.47 -19.17
N LYS A 47 26.46 -19.20 -18.10
CA LYS A 47 26.58 -17.85 -17.51
C LYS A 47 27.35 -16.89 -18.41
N GLU A 48 28.40 -17.38 -19.06
CA GLU A 48 29.23 -16.61 -20.00
C GLU A 48 28.43 -16.25 -21.26
N MET A 49 27.70 -17.21 -21.83
CA MET A 49 26.77 -16.96 -22.94
C MET A 49 25.70 -15.90 -22.62
N LEU A 50 25.17 -15.89 -21.39
CA LEU A 50 24.18 -14.89 -20.97
C LEU A 50 24.81 -13.50 -20.81
N SER A 51 26.05 -13.44 -20.31
CA SER A 51 26.80 -12.20 -20.19
C SER A 51 27.11 -11.59 -21.56
N ASP A 52 27.51 -12.40 -22.53
CA ASP A 52 27.77 -11.97 -23.91
C ASP A 52 26.49 -11.49 -24.60
N TYR A 53 25.36 -12.17 -24.35
CA TYR A 53 24.06 -11.76 -24.88
C TYR A 53 23.57 -10.43 -24.27
N LEU A 54 23.74 -10.22 -22.96
CA LEU A 54 23.42 -8.96 -22.30
C LEU A 54 24.31 -7.80 -22.78
N ASN A 55 25.60 -8.05 -23.00
CA ASN A 55 26.53 -7.08 -23.58
C ASN A 55 26.18 -6.76 -25.05
N SER A 56 25.70 -7.75 -25.80
CA SER A 56 25.18 -7.58 -27.17
C SER A 56 23.94 -6.69 -27.21
N ILE A 57 23.02 -6.81 -26.25
CA ILE A 57 21.84 -5.93 -26.12
C ILE A 57 22.26 -4.53 -25.66
N HIS A 58 23.18 -4.43 -24.69
CA HIS A 58 23.72 -3.16 -24.19
C HIS A 58 24.36 -2.33 -25.31
N ASN A 59 25.09 -2.98 -26.23
CA ASN A 59 25.74 -2.31 -27.36
C ASN A 59 24.81 -2.03 -28.57
N GLN A 60 23.63 -2.66 -28.64
CA GLN A 60 22.64 -2.39 -29.71
C GLN A 60 21.57 -1.36 -29.32
N ALA A 61 21.42 -1.02 -28.04
CA ALA A 61 20.34 -0.17 -27.54
C ALA A 61 20.66 1.35 -27.48
N ILE A 62 21.89 1.77 -27.77
CA ILE A 62 22.30 3.19 -27.63
C ILE A 62 21.72 4.11 -28.72
N PRO A 63 21.44 3.69 -29.97
CA PRO A 63 20.89 4.62 -30.96
C PRO A 63 19.37 4.88 -30.88
N SER A 64 18.61 4.25 -29.97
CA SER A 64 17.13 4.28 -30.00
C SER A 64 16.42 4.66 -28.69
N LEU A 65 17.15 5.08 -27.64
CA LEU A 65 16.54 5.68 -26.45
C LEU A 65 16.26 7.18 -26.63
N THR A 66 15.49 7.54 -27.66
CA THR A 66 14.70 8.78 -27.64
C THR A 66 13.33 8.45 -27.07
N LYS A 67 13.05 8.95 -25.86
CA LYS A 67 11.73 9.06 -25.20
C LYS A 67 10.82 7.82 -25.22
N SER A 68 10.79 7.08 -24.10
CA SER A 68 9.56 6.87 -23.30
C SER A 68 9.78 5.84 -22.18
N ASN A 69 9.64 6.26 -20.92
CA ASN A 69 8.66 5.74 -19.96
C ASN A 69 9.01 6.12 -18.51
N GLY A 70 8.25 7.08 -17.96
CA GLY A 70 7.56 6.87 -16.69
C GLY A 70 8.32 6.93 -15.36
N ILE A 71 9.22 7.89 -15.18
CA ILE A 71 9.49 8.51 -13.86
C ILE A 71 9.46 10.01 -14.09
N THR A 72 8.42 10.69 -13.62
CA THR A 72 8.25 12.15 -13.76
C THR A 72 9.07 12.88 -12.71
N ALA A 73 10.37 12.98 -12.97
CA ALA A 73 11.04 14.27 -12.97
C ALA A 73 11.71 14.33 -14.34
N THR A 74 11.03 14.94 -15.33
CA THR A 74 11.72 15.26 -16.58
C THR A 74 12.80 16.26 -16.20
N GLU A 75 14.06 15.84 -16.29
CA GLU A 75 15.15 16.80 -16.27
C GLU A 75 14.92 17.74 -17.47
N ASP A 76 14.78 19.02 -17.17
CA ASP A 76 14.61 20.04 -18.19
C ASP A 76 16.00 20.42 -18.72
N VAL A 77 16.16 20.43 -20.04
CA VAL A 77 17.39 20.90 -20.66
C VAL A 77 17.48 22.43 -20.49
N ILE A 78 18.45 22.88 -19.70
CA ILE A 78 18.71 24.29 -19.39
C ILE A 78 19.64 24.91 -20.43
N LEU A 79 20.67 24.16 -20.86
CA LEU A 79 21.65 24.58 -21.89
C LEU A 79 22.12 23.35 -22.69
N GLY A 80 22.28 23.50 -24.00
CA GLY A 80 22.81 22.43 -24.86
C GLY A 80 21.75 21.41 -25.34
N PRO A 81 22.16 20.21 -25.77
CA PRO A 81 23.56 19.80 -25.94
C PRO A 81 24.24 20.69 -27.00
N GLU A 82 25.42 21.21 -26.66
CA GLU A 82 26.28 21.92 -27.59
C GLU A 82 27.32 20.95 -28.16
N THR A 83 27.25 20.74 -29.47
CA THR A 83 28.10 19.81 -30.24
C THR A 83 29.23 20.53 -30.99
N PHE A 84 29.31 21.87 -30.91
CA PHE A 84 30.35 22.68 -31.55
C PHE A 84 30.47 22.54 -33.07
N ASP A 85 29.39 22.16 -33.77
CA ASP A 85 29.27 22.14 -35.23
C ASP A 85 29.55 23.51 -35.89
N THR A 86 29.52 24.59 -35.10
CA THR A 86 29.97 25.94 -35.47
C THR A 86 30.77 26.55 -34.34
N PHE A 87 31.84 27.30 -34.65
CA PHE A 87 32.72 27.84 -33.61
C PHE A 87 33.07 29.34 -33.75
N PRO A 88 33.04 30.10 -32.64
CA PRO A 88 32.37 29.74 -31.38
C PRO A 88 30.86 29.60 -31.63
N PRO A 89 30.15 28.70 -30.92
CA PRO A 89 28.71 28.59 -31.06
C PRO A 89 27.99 29.88 -30.66
N THR A 90 26.73 30.03 -31.07
CA THR A 90 25.99 31.27 -30.83
C THR A 90 25.89 31.57 -29.33
N GLY A 91 26.39 32.74 -28.92
CA GLY A 91 26.36 33.21 -27.54
C GLY A 91 27.51 32.71 -26.66
N TRP A 92 28.34 31.80 -27.16
CA TRP A 92 29.60 31.43 -26.52
C TRP A 92 30.69 32.46 -26.84
N SER A 93 31.69 32.54 -25.97
CA SER A 93 32.82 33.46 -26.17
C SER A 93 34.14 32.89 -25.69
N VAL A 94 35.23 33.33 -26.32
CA VAL A 94 36.60 33.02 -25.91
C VAL A 94 37.22 34.29 -25.34
N THR A 95 37.62 34.28 -24.07
CA THR A 95 37.92 35.51 -23.31
C THR A 95 39.37 35.65 -22.85
N SER A 96 40.24 34.66 -23.10
CA SER A 96 41.69 34.77 -22.88
C SER A 96 42.49 33.91 -23.86
N GLY A 97 43.79 34.22 -23.97
CA GLY A 97 44.78 33.61 -24.86
C GLY A 97 45.63 34.69 -25.51
N LEU A 98 46.96 34.54 -25.51
CA LEU A 98 47.80 35.33 -26.43
C LEU A 98 47.28 35.13 -27.85
N SER A 99 47.46 36.12 -28.73
CA SER A 99 46.99 36.06 -30.12
C SER A 99 47.52 34.81 -30.82
N GLY A 100 46.72 33.73 -30.87
CA GLY A 100 47.14 32.41 -31.33
C GLY A 100 46.68 31.21 -30.47
N ASN A 101 46.39 31.39 -29.18
CA ASN A 101 46.06 30.32 -28.21
C ASN A 101 44.55 30.26 -27.84
N ALA A 102 43.70 30.71 -28.75
CA ALA A 102 42.25 30.71 -28.56
C ALA A 102 41.70 29.30 -28.82
N TRP A 103 40.62 28.94 -28.12
CA TRP A 103 39.81 27.80 -28.53
C TRP A 103 39.40 27.92 -30.01
N PHE A 104 39.31 26.80 -30.72
CA PHE A 104 38.97 26.72 -32.13
C PHE A 104 38.08 25.51 -32.43
N ASP A 105 37.34 25.52 -33.53
CA ASP A 105 36.77 24.29 -34.09
C ASP A 105 37.86 23.45 -34.74
N THR A 106 37.82 22.15 -34.48
CA THR A 106 38.64 21.22 -35.23
C THR A 106 37.86 19.96 -35.57
N THR A 107 38.26 19.36 -36.68
CA THR A 107 37.79 18.04 -37.09
C THR A 107 38.95 17.07 -36.95
N ASN A 108 38.65 15.81 -36.64
CA ASN A 108 39.70 14.81 -36.51
C ASN A 108 40.27 14.30 -37.86
N ALA A 109 40.67 15.21 -38.74
CA ALA A 109 41.34 14.84 -39.99
C ALA A 109 42.80 14.36 -39.76
N ALA A 110 43.41 14.71 -38.62
CA ALA A 110 44.78 14.31 -38.28
C ALA A 110 44.91 12.90 -37.65
N TYR A 111 43.85 12.33 -37.08
CA TYR A 111 43.89 11.06 -36.33
C TYR A 111 42.68 10.13 -36.57
N GLY A 112 42.23 10.04 -37.82
CA GLY A 112 41.47 8.89 -38.31
C GLY A 112 39.96 9.08 -38.43
N GLY A 113 39.51 9.93 -39.35
CA GLY A 113 38.35 9.64 -40.19
C GLY A 113 36.94 9.90 -39.63
N GLY A 114 36.79 10.63 -38.51
CA GLY A 114 35.49 11.14 -38.07
C GLY A 114 35.11 12.46 -38.78
N THR A 115 33.80 12.70 -38.99
CA THR A 115 33.25 13.96 -39.52
C THR A 115 32.79 14.95 -38.44
N ASP A 116 32.96 14.59 -37.17
CA ASP A 116 32.52 15.36 -36.02
C ASP A 116 33.42 16.57 -35.76
N ILE A 117 32.82 17.71 -35.41
CA ILE A 117 33.51 18.96 -35.08
C ILE A 117 33.41 19.15 -33.58
N TYR A 118 34.51 19.46 -32.91
CA TYR A 118 34.52 19.73 -31.46
C TYR A 118 35.31 21.01 -31.15
N ALA A 119 35.12 21.55 -29.94
CA ALA A 119 35.92 22.66 -29.45
C ALA A 119 37.29 22.14 -29.01
N GLY A 120 38.35 22.62 -29.67
CA GLY A 120 39.73 22.27 -29.37
C GLY A 120 40.54 23.46 -28.86
N TRP A 121 41.64 23.15 -28.18
CA TRP A 121 42.70 24.10 -27.90
C TRP A 121 44.05 23.43 -28.17
N ASP A 122 45.04 24.22 -28.57
CA ASP A 122 46.39 23.76 -28.87
C ASP A 122 47.40 24.85 -28.52
N ASP A 123 48.39 24.48 -27.73
CA ASP A 123 49.46 25.35 -27.25
C ASP A 123 50.72 25.24 -28.13
N ASP A 124 50.82 24.22 -29.00
CA ASP A 124 52.05 23.91 -29.72
C ASP A 124 52.36 24.85 -30.91
N ALA A 125 51.37 25.64 -31.35
CA ALA A 125 51.41 26.34 -32.62
C ALA A 125 52.42 27.51 -32.67
N TRP A 126 52.92 28.02 -31.54
CA TRP A 126 53.77 29.24 -31.52
C TRP A 126 55.04 29.21 -30.64
N GLY A 127 55.33 28.12 -29.94
CA GLY A 127 56.63 27.89 -29.29
C GLY A 127 56.70 28.28 -27.81
N SER A 128 57.32 27.39 -27.04
CA SER A 128 57.34 27.31 -25.58
C SER A 128 57.79 28.57 -24.82
N GLY A 129 57.04 28.98 -23.79
CA GLY A 129 57.58 29.75 -22.66
C GLY A 129 56.70 30.82 -21.99
N SER A 130 55.44 31.01 -22.39
CA SER A 130 54.47 31.89 -21.70
C SER A 130 53.55 31.09 -20.76
N PHE A 131 52.94 31.77 -19.77
CA PHE A 131 51.76 31.24 -19.07
C PHE A 131 50.55 31.64 -19.91
N ASP A 132 49.91 30.67 -20.56
CA ASP A 132 48.79 30.88 -21.47
C ASP A 132 47.53 30.19 -20.94
N SER A 133 46.69 30.99 -20.28
CA SER A 133 45.34 30.60 -19.88
C SER A 133 44.36 30.87 -21.01
N THR A 134 43.53 29.89 -21.38
CA THR A 134 42.45 30.05 -22.37
C THR A 134 41.10 29.62 -21.83
N TYR A 135 40.08 30.40 -22.11
CA TYR A 135 38.74 30.27 -21.51
C TYR A 135 37.68 30.20 -22.59
N LEU A 136 36.88 29.14 -22.58
CA LEU A 136 35.65 29.03 -23.37
C LEU A 136 34.45 29.18 -22.45
N GLU A 137 33.63 30.19 -22.70
CA GLU A 137 32.51 30.57 -21.84
C GLU A 137 31.17 30.30 -22.52
N THR A 138 30.23 29.73 -21.77
CA THR A 138 28.85 29.56 -22.21
C THR A 138 28.11 30.91 -22.31
N PRO A 139 27.01 31.00 -23.06
CA PRO A 139 26.02 32.04 -22.82
C PRO A 139 25.49 31.97 -21.38
N SER A 140 24.86 33.06 -20.93
CA SER A 140 24.09 33.05 -19.67
C SER A 140 22.86 32.15 -19.81
N PHE A 141 22.61 31.33 -18.79
CA PHE A 141 21.38 30.54 -18.64
C PHE A 141 20.77 30.73 -17.25
N SER A 142 19.48 30.45 -17.10
CA SER A 142 18.75 30.60 -15.83
C SER A 142 18.49 29.22 -15.22
N THR A 143 18.80 29.07 -13.94
CA THR A 143 18.48 27.89 -13.13
C THR A 143 17.34 28.14 -12.13
N LEU A 144 16.61 29.27 -12.27
CA LEU A 144 15.41 29.58 -11.48
C LEU A 144 14.39 28.45 -11.50
N GLY A 145 13.92 28.03 -10.32
CA GLY A 145 12.92 26.96 -10.17
C GLY A 145 13.48 25.54 -10.17
N TYR A 146 14.78 25.36 -10.39
CA TYR A 146 15.46 24.07 -10.29
C TYR A 146 16.10 23.89 -8.91
N ALA A 147 16.03 22.67 -8.39
CA ALA A 147 16.60 22.25 -7.09
C ALA A 147 17.93 21.53 -7.25
N SER A 148 18.04 20.79 -8.35
CA SER A 148 19.23 20.06 -8.78
C SER A 148 19.58 20.54 -10.18
N VAL A 149 20.87 20.79 -10.41
CA VAL A 149 21.38 21.20 -11.73
C VAL A 149 22.60 20.35 -12.03
N THR A 150 22.62 19.71 -13.19
CA THR A 150 23.70 18.82 -13.60
C THR A 150 24.34 19.31 -14.89
N LEU A 151 25.64 19.10 -15.03
CA LEU A 151 26.42 19.29 -16.26
C LEU A 151 26.94 17.93 -16.71
N THR A 152 26.72 17.60 -17.97
CA THR A 152 27.36 16.50 -18.68
C THR A 152 28.09 17.04 -19.89
N MET A 153 29.22 16.42 -20.22
CA MET A 153 30.05 16.78 -21.36
C MET A 153 31.03 15.66 -21.69
N ASP A 154 31.48 15.65 -22.93
CA ASP A 154 32.57 14.82 -23.41
C ASP A 154 33.83 15.67 -23.48
N TYR A 155 34.95 15.16 -22.98
CA TYR A 155 36.20 15.92 -23.02
C TYR A 155 37.40 15.01 -23.17
N GLY A 156 38.49 15.56 -23.70
CA GLY A 156 39.71 14.83 -23.90
C GLY A 156 40.93 15.71 -23.66
N TYR A 157 41.81 15.33 -22.74
CA TYR A 157 43.07 16.05 -22.57
C TYR A 157 44.14 15.18 -21.91
N ARG A 158 45.39 15.56 -22.15
CA ARG A 158 46.56 14.93 -21.53
C ARG A 158 47.10 15.81 -20.42
N LEU A 159 47.29 15.24 -19.24
CA LEU A 159 47.92 15.95 -18.13
C LEU A 159 49.45 15.92 -18.27
N LEU A 160 50.06 17.11 -18.33
CA LEU A 160 51.50 17.32 -18.22
C LEU A 160 51.80 18.16 -16.97
N SER A 161 53.07 18.22 -16.58
CA SER A 161 53.47 18.77 -15.27
C SER A 161 53.27 20.28 -15.22
N GLY A 162 52.14 20.74 -14.69
CA GLY A 162 51.82 22.15 -14.48
C GLY A 162 50.44 22.54 -15.00
N SER A 163 49.87 21.75 -15.91
CA SER A 163 48.61 22.06 -16.59
C SER A 163 47.38 21.69 -15.76
N ALA A 164 46.30 22.45 -15.92
CA ALA A 164 45.01 22.22 -15.28
C ALA A 164 43.87 22.44 -16.29
N TYR A 165 42.90 21.51 -16.31
CA TYR A 165 41.62 21.71 -16.98
C TYR A 165 40.52 21.83 -15.94
N GLY A 166 40.02 23.04 -15.73
CA GLY A 166 39.01 23.38 -14.73
C GLY A 166 37.68 23.78 -15.33
N ILE A 167 36.66 23.78 -14.48
CA ILE A 167 35.34 24.35 -14.76
C ILE A 167 35.08 25.39 -13.69
N HIS A 168 34.77 26.60 -14.12
CA HIS A 168 34.38 27.70 -13.24
C HIS A 168 32.93 28.12 -13.56
N ALA A 169 32.26 28.71 -12.57
CA ALA A 169 30.92 29.24 -12.73
C ALA A 169 30.86 30.71 -12.27
N SER A 170 29.96 31.47 -12.87
CA SER A 170 29.68 32.86 -12.50
C SER A 170 28.18 33.07 -12.40
N THR A 171 27.76 33.85 -11.40
CA THR A 171 26.36 34.26 -11.18
C THR A 171 26.15 35.77 -11.21
N ASP A 172 27.20 36.54 -11.55
CA ASP A 172 27.22 38.00 -11.54
C ASP A 172 27.49 38.60 -12.93
N GLY A 173 27.05 37.90 -13.98
CA GLY A 173 27.26 38.31 -15.36
C GLY A 173 28.69 38.14 -15.88
N GLY A 174 29.49 37.27 -15.25
CA GLY A 174 30.88 37.01 -15.62
C GLY A 174 31.91 37.94 -14.96
N ALA A 175 31.51 38.72 -13.95
CA ALA A 175 32.41 39.65 -13.25
C ALA A 175 33.34 38.93 -12.26
N THR A 176 32.84 37.89 -11.58
CA THR A 176 33.62 36.98 -10.74
C THR A 176 33.35 35.52 -11.12
N TRP A 177 34.34 34.66 -10.89
CA TRP A 177 34.32 33.26 -11.26
C TRP A 177 34.73 32.38 -10.08
N GLU A 178 33.87 31.46 -9.70
CA GLU A 178 34.10 30.47 -8.66
C GLU A 178 34.51 29.13 -9.27
N VAL A 179 35.45 28.44 -8.62
CA VAL A 179 35.94 27.14 -9.10
C VAL A 179 34.92 26.05 -8.78
N VAL A 180 34.30 25.46 -9.80
CA VAL A 180 33.44 24.27 -9.66
C VAL A 180 34.30 23.03 -9.55
N ILE A 181 35.23 22.86 -10.50
CA ILE A 181 36.23 21.80 -10.52
C ILE A 181 37.56 22.44 -10.87
N ALA A 182 38.57 22.28 -10.01
CA ALA A 182 39.89 22.84 -10.26
C ALA A 182 40.68 22.04 -11.31
N ASN A 183 40.49 20.72 -11.34
CA ASN A 183 41.17 19.80 -12.25
C ASN A 183 40.24 18.63 -12.56
N LEU A 184 39.83 18.50 -13.82
CA LEU A 184 39.17 17.32 -14.33
C LEU A 184 40.15 16.13 -14.37
N PRO A 185 39.68 14.89 -14.28
CA PRO A 185 40.52 13.72 -14.52
C PRO A 185 41.06 13.72 -15.95
N ALA A 186 42.37 13.50 -16.12
CA ALA A 186 42.99 13.37 -17.44
C ALA A 186 42.51 12.12 -18.18
N THR A 187 42.30 12.22 -19.50
CA THR A 187 41.74 11.12 -20.30
C THR A 187 42.79 10.30 -21.04
N SER A 188 44.06 10.73 -21.07
CA SER A 188 45.16 9.90 -21.58
C SER A 188 46.49 10.11 -20.85
N THR A 189 47.30 9.03 -20.79
CA THR A 189 48.68 9.03 -20.24
C THR A 189 49.76 8.81 -21.31
N GLY A 190 49.38 8.71 -22.59
CA GLY A 190 50.25 8.41 -23.74
C GLY A 190 50.57 9.62 -24.62
N ALA A 191 51.37 9.43 -25.68
CA ALA A 191 51.87 10.51 -26.55
C ALA A 191 50.83 11.16 -27.49
N THR A 192 49.56 10.77 -27.45
CA THR A 192 48.47 11.32 -28.26
C THR A 192 47.23 11.51 -27.39
N ALA A 193 46.60 12.69 -27.42
CA ALA A 193 45.28 12.87 -26.83
C ALA A 193 44.24 12.12 -27.68
N GLN A 194 43.33 11.40 -27.02
CA GLN A 194 42.26 10.65 -27.67
C GLN A 194 41.16 11.62 -28.14
N TYR A 195 40.23 11.12 -28.96
CA TYR A 195 38.95 11.81 -29.20
C TYR A 195 38.29 12.16 -27.86
N PRO A 196 37.47 13.23 -27.75
CA PRO A 196 36.62 13.40 -26.58
C PRO A 196 35.84 12.11 -26.36
N GLU A 197 36.14 11.41 -25.27
CA GLU A 197 35.45 10.19 -24.89
C GLU A 197 34.23 10.60 -24.08
N SER A 198 33.14 9.82 -24.18
CA SER A 198 32.04 10.03 -23.27
C SER A 198 32.51 9.75 -21.86
N ALA A 199 32.76 10.82 -21.11
CA ALA A 199 33.34 10.71 -19.79
C ALA A 199 32.31 10.14 -18.79
N GLY A 200 31.02 10.06 -19.16
CA GLY A 200 29.94 9.53 -18.32
C GLY A 200 29.81 10.24 -16.96
N ASN A 201 30.49 11.37 -16.77
CA ASN A 201 30.63 12.05 -15.50
C ASN A 201 29.55 13.13 -15.41
N VAL A 202 28.62 12.92 -14.48
CA VAL A 202 27.64 13.94 -14.09
C VAL A 202 28.29 14.87 -13.07
N ILE A 203 28.36 16.16 -13.40
CA ILE A 203 28.90 17.20 -12.53
C ILE A 203 27.73 17.93 -11.90
N PHE A 204 27.63 17.91 -10.57
CA PHE A 204 26.57 18.62 -9.84
C PHE A 204 26.90 20.11 -9.71
N LEU A 205 25.95 20.94 -10.09
CA LEU A 205 25.97 22.39 -10.06
C LEU A 205 24.93 22.95 -9.06
N ASP A 206 24.46 22.15 -8.11
CA ASP A 206 23.36 22.48 -7.18
C ASP A 206 23.60 23.78 -6.38
N THR A 207 24.86 24.13 -6.10
CA THR A 207 25.23 25.43 -5.50
C THR A 207 24.74 26.63 -6.32
N TYR A 208 24.62 26.45 -7.63
CA TYR A 208 24.15 27.43 -8.60
C TYR A 208 22.69 27.19 -9.04
N ALA A 209 21.95 26.36 -8.30
CA ALA A 209 20.51 26.21 -8.49
C ALA A 209 19.77 27.50 -8.08
N ASN A 210 18.59 27.72 -8.67
CA ASN A 210 17.73 28.86 -8.42
C ASN A 210 18.39 30.25 -8.63
N GLN A 211 19.27 30.36 -9.64
CA GLN A 211 19.93 31.61 -10.04
C GLN A 211 19.37 32.11 -11.37
N SER A 212 19.22 33.43 -11.51
CA SER A 212 18.67 34.05 -12.72
C SER A 212 19.67 34.19 -13.87
N ASP A 213 20.96 34.16 -13.57
CA ASP A 213 22.07 34.25 -14.51
C ASP A 213 23.18 33.32 -14.00
N VAL A 214 23.48 32.27 -14.75
CA VAL A 214 24.60 31.36 -14.54
C VAL A 214 25.38 31.28 -15.85
N ARG A 215 26.70 31.29 -15.74
CA ARG A 215 27.63 31.06 -16.86
C ARG A 215 28.65 30.04 -16.42
N LEU A 216 29.03 29.16 -17.34
CA LEU A 216 30.15 28.24 -17.14
C LEU A 216 31.32 28.68 -17.99
N ARG A 217 32.52 28.47 -17.46
CA ARG A 217 33.79 28.68 -18.14
C ARG A 217 34.60 27.41 -18.05
N PHE A 218 34.96 26.88 -19.21
CA PHE A 218 35.92 25.79 -19.35
C PHE A 218 37.30 26.40 -19.44
N ALA A 219 38.13 26.13 -18.43
CA ALA A 219 39.37 26.83 -18.17
C ALA A 219 40.57 25.93 -18.34
N TRP A 220 41.38 26.23 -19.36
CA TRP A 220 42.67 25.59 -19.53
C TRP A 220 43.79 26.52 -19.07
N GLU A 221 44.67 25.98 -18.23
CA GLU A 221 45.84 26.64 -17.66
C GLU A 221 47.06 25.77 -17.93
N ASP A 222 48.12 26.31 -18.53
CA ASP A 222 49.31 25.54 -18.95
C ASP A 222 50.39 25.40 -17.86
N GLY A 223 50.37 26.25 -16.82
CA GLY A 223 51.37 26.25 -15.76
C GLY A 223 52.80 26.57 -16.23
N ALA A 224 52.96 27.27 -17.37
CA ALA A 224 54.24 27.55 -18.04
C ALA A 224 55.05 26.30 -18.46
N GLY A 225 54.34 25.23 -18.84
CA GLY A 225 54.89 23.95 -19.24
C GLY A 225 55.12 23.79 -20.75
N TRP A 226 55.17 22.52 -21.18
CA TRP A 226 55.06 22.11 -22.58
C TRP A 226 53.81 21.25 -22.67
N GLU A 227 52.81 21.70 -23.40
CA GLU A 227 51.51 21.03 -23.44
C GLU A 227 51.08 20.64 -24.86
N TRP A 228 50.13 19.69 -24.93
CA TRP A 228 49.54 19.16 -26.18
C TRP A 228 48.06 19.59 -26.26
N TYR A 229 47.43 19.29 -27.40
CA TYR A 229 46.00 19.51 -27.67
C TYR A 229 45.04 18.93 -26.60
N GLY A 230 43.89 19.58 -26.44
CA GLY A 230 42.70 19.01 -25.81
C GLY A 230 41.38 19.38 -26.52
N ALA A 231 40.30 18.71 -26.12
CA ALA A 231 38.97 18.77 -26.71
C ALA A 231 37.85 18.84 -25.66
N LEU A 232 36.73 19.46 -26.06
CA LEU A 232 35.45 19.52 -25.38
C LEU A 232 34.32 19.35 -26.39
N ASP A 233 33.31 18.56 -26.03
CA ASP A 233 32.13 18.29 -26.85
C ASP A 233 30.89 17.95 -25.99
N ASN A 234 29.71 17.92 -26.61
CA ASN A 234 28.44 17.51 -26.02
C ASN A 234 28.10 18.19 -24.68
N VAL A 235 28.32 19.49 -24.56
CA VAL A 235 28.04 20.23 -23.31
C VAL A 235 26.53 20.35 -23.10
N LEU A 236 26.03 19.73 -22.05
CA LEU A 236 24.61 19.69 -21.70
C LEU A 236 24.42 20.02 -20.21
N VAL A 237 23.56 21.00 -19.92
CA VAL A 237 23.12 21.34 -18.57
C VAL A 237 21.65 21.02 -18.43
N GLU A 238 21.30 20.25 -17.40
CA GLU A 238 19.93 19.82 -17.11
C GLU A 238 19.53 20.22 -15.70
N GLY A 239 18.23 20.45 -15.48
CA GLY A 239 17.67 20.84 -14.19
C GLY A 239 16.48 20.00 -13.77
N SER A 240 16.39 19.69 -12.48
CA SER A 240 15.21 19.06 -11.88
C SER A 240 14.57 20.00 -10.87
N ALA A 241 13.29 20.32 -11.05
CA ALA A 241 12.54 21.17 -10.13
C ALA A 241 12.35 20.49 -8.76
N THR A 242 12.26 21.27 -7.68
CA THR A 242 11.72 20.75 -6.41
C THR A 242 10.26 20.39 -6.62
N THR A 243 9.85 19.17 -6.27
CA THR A 243 8.42 18.96 -5.99
C THR A 243 8.08 19.78 -4.74
N PRO A 244 6.98 20.56 -4.71
CA PRO A 244 6.55 21.22 -3.48
C PRO A 244 6.20 20.16 -2.40
N PRO A 245 5.98 20.53 -1.12
CA PRO A 245 5.31 19.65 -0.18
C PRO A 245 3.90 19.28 -0.67
N PRO A 246 3.33 18.16 -0.22
CA PRO A 246 1.95 17.81 -0.57
C PRO A 246 0.96 18.83 -0.01
N ASN A 247 -0.22 18.87 -0.61
CA ASN A 247 -1.34 19.59 -0.03
C ASN A 247 -1.93 18.82 1.17
N PRO A 248 -2.72 19.49 2.05
CA PRO A 248 -3.44 18.83 3.14
C PRO A 248 -4.33 17.67 2.68
N ALA A 249 -4.37 16.60 3.47
CA ALA A 249 -5.27 15.48 3.23
C ALA A 249 -6.75 15.90 3.35
N LEU A 250 -7.61 15.22 2.58
CA LEU A 250 -9.06 15.40 2.62
C LEU A 250 -9.70 14.44 3.60
N LEU A 251 -10.70 14.92 4.34
CA LEU A 251 -11.50 14.11 5.24
C LEU A 251 -12.37 13.12 4.45
N VAL A 252 -12.27 11.83 4.78
CA VAL A 252 -13.19 10.80 4.29
C VAL A 252 -14.13 10.35 5.41
N GLY A 253 -13.63 10.12 6.62
CA GLY A 253 -14.47 9.75 7.76
C GLY A 253 -13.69 9.58 9.07
N PRO A 254 -14.35 9.63 10.24
CA PRO A 254 -15.73 10.05 10.46
C PRO A 254 -15.97 11.51 10.04
N ALA A 255 -17.21 11.88 9.70
CA ALA A 255 -17.52 13.26 9.33
C ALA A 255 -17.16 14.24 10.46
N ASN A 256 -16.71 15.46 10.10
CA ASN A 256 -16.30 16.43 11.09
C ASN A 256 -17.46 16.82 12.01
N ALA A 257 -17.22 16.80 13.31
CA ALA A 257 -18.19 16.98 14.39
C ALA A 257 -19.32 15.93 14.43
N ALA A 258 -19.13 14.75 13.83
CA ALA A 258 -20.08 13.65 13.94
C ALA A 258 -20.27 13.22 15.40
N THR A 259 -21.49 12.83 15.76
CA THR A 259 -21.84 12.30 17.09
C THR A 259 -22.34 10.87 16.95
N GLY A 260 -22.22 10.05 18.00
CA GLY A 260 -22.69 8.67 17.95
C GLY A 260 -21.77 7.74 17.15
N VAL A 261 -20.51 8.13 16.98
CA VAL A 261 -19.51 7.29 16.29
C VAL A 261 -19.21 6.06 17.13
N ALA A 262 -19.07 4.90 16.50
CA ALA A 262 -18.74 3.66 17.18
C ALA A 262 -17.43 3.80 18.00
N LEU A 263 -17.33 3.04 19.09
CA LEU A 263 -16.16 3.06 19.98
C LEU A 263 -14.89 2.50 19.28
N ILE A 264 -15.06 1.84 18.14
CA ILE A 264 -13.99 1.45 17.22
C ILE A 264 -14.37 2.06 15.87
N ALA A 265 -13.59 3.01 15.39
CA ALA A 265 -13.88 3.71 14.14
C ALA A 265 -12.61 4.01 13.36
N ASP A 266 -12.55 3.57 12.12
CA ASP A 266 -11.43 3.90 11.25
C ASP A 266 -11.46 5.40 10.94
N LEU A 267 -10.31 6.06 11.15
CA LEU A 267 -10.07 7.40 10.65
C LEU A 267 -9.58 7.27 9.22
N LEU A 268 -10.30 7.88 8.29
CA LEU A 268 -10.10 7.75 6.85
C LEU A 268 -9.85 9.12 6.25
N TRP A 269 -8.84 9.21 5.39
CA TRP A 269 -8.52 10.40 4.62
C TRP A 269 -8.16 10.03 3.18
N ALA A 270 -8.07 11.03 2.30
CA ALA A 270 -7.60 10.85 0.93
C ALA A 270 -6.55 11.92 0.60
N PRO A 271 -5.62 11.66 -0.35
CA PRO A 271 -4.87 12.75 -0.96
C PRO A 271 -5.85 13.72 -1.64
N ASP A 272 -5.54 15.01 -1.66
CA ASP A 272 -6.45 16.01 -2.24
C ASP A 272 -6.51 15.98 -3.78
N GLY A 273 -5.62 15.23 -4.42
CA GLY A 273 -5.50 15.16 -5.88
C GLY A 273 -4.81 16.37 -6.51
N GLY A 274 -4.31 17.32 -5.71
CA GLY A 274 -3.52 18.49 -6.08
C GLY A 274 -2.13 18.48 -5.43
N GLY A 275 -1.26 19.40 -5.87
CA GLY A 275 0.12 19.46 -5.38
C GLY A 275 0.97 18.25 -5.80
N SER A 276 2.03 17.98 -5.05
CA SER A 276 2.88 16.80 -5.24
C SER A 276 2.32 15.58 -4.52
N SER A 277 2.61 14.38 -5.02
CA SER A 277 2.28 13.13 -4.33
C SER A 277 2.91 13.05 -2.92
N PRO A 278 2.14 12.64 -1.90
CA PRO A 278 2.69 12.30 -0.58
C PRO A 278 3.55 11.03 -0.62
N ASP A 279 4.65 11.05 0.12
CA ASP A 279 5.42 9.84 0.47
C ASP A 279 4.85 9.15 1.72
N GLY A 280 4.09 9.88 2.55
CA GLY A 280 3.41 9.33 3.72
C GLY A 280 2.56 10.34 4.47
N TYR A 281 2.03 9.92 5.62
CA TYR A 281 1.16 10.71 6.48
C TYR A 281 1.50 10.55 7.96
N LYS A 282 1.48 11.67 8.69
CA LYS A 282 1.57 11.72 10.16
C LYS A 282 0.19 11.92 10.77
N ILE A 283 -0.15 11.16 11.80
CA ILE A 283 -1.42 11.27 12.54
C ILE A 283 -1.20 11.95 13.89
N TYR A 284 -2.11 12.85 14.24
CA TYR A 284 -2.29 13.39 15.58
C TYR A 284 -3.70 13.01 16.01
N PHE A 285 -3.85 12.41 17.19
CA PHE A 285 -5.14 11.93 17.67
C PHE A 285 -5.22 12.06 19.19
N GLY A 286 -6.39 12.43 19.70
CA GLY A 286 -6.52 12.65 21.13
C GLY A 286 -7.80 13.32 21.59
N THR A 287 -7.88 13.59 22.90
CA THR A 287 -9.00 14.34 23.52
C THR A 287 -8.64 15.78 23.86
N ASP A 288 -7.36 16.13 23.75
CA ASP A 288 -6.81 17.46 23.99
C ASP A 288 -6.91 18.38 22.75
N GLY A 289 -6.35 19.58 22.86
CA GLY A 289 -6.25 20.56 21.77
C GLY A 289 -7.55 21.30 21.39
N GLY A 290 -8.72 20.75 21.72
CA GLY A 290 -10.02 21.44 21.59
C GLY A 290 -10.36 21.90 20.17
N GLY A 291 -9.79 21.24 19.15
CA GLY A 291 -9.94 21.60 17.73
C GLY A 291 -9.15 22.85 17.31
N VAL A 292 -8.30 23.40 18.19
CA VAL A 292 -7.51 24.61 17.93
C VAL A 292 -6.04 24.29 17.70
N THR A 293 -5.49 23.37 18.48
CA THR A 293 -4.12 22.84 18.31
C THR A 293 -4.16 21.34 18.05
N PRO A 294 -3.17 20.78 17.32
CA PRO A 294 -3.12 19.35 17.10
C PRO A 294 -3.16 18.59 18.42
N PRO A 295 -3.96 17.54 18.55
CA PRO A 295 -4.01 16.71 19.74
C PRO A 295 -2.70 15.91 19.90
N SER A 296 -2.44 15.45 21.12
CA SER A 296 -1.15 14.82 21.46
C SER A 296 -1.20 13.75 22.54
N ASP A 297 -2.35 13.54 23.19
CA ASP A 297 -2.47 12.62 24.33
C ASP A 297 -2.64 11.14 23.95
N ILE A 298 -3.00 10.82 22.70
CA ILE A 298 -3.06 9.43 22.17
C ILE A 298 -2.01 9.21 21.09
N GLU A 299 -2.04 10.00 20.01
CA GLU A 299 -1.01 9.99 18.96
C GLU A 299 -0.47 11.40 18.78
N ASN A 300 0.86 11.52 18.63
CA ASN A 300 1.53 12.81 18.53
C ASN A 300 2.51 12.80 17.34
N GLY A 301 1.98 13.02 16.15
CA GLY A 301 2.75 13.06 14.91
C GLY A 301 3.31 11.70 14.51
N THR A 302 2.62 10.62 14.87
CA THR A 302 3.02 9.24 14.54
C THR A 302 3.01 9.06 13.03
N ASP A 303 4.14 8.63 12.47
CA ASP A 303 4.29 8.36 11.04
C ASP A 303 3.67 7.00 10.67
N LEU A 304 2.70 7.03 9.77
CA LEU A 304 1.97 5.85 9.29
C LEU A 304 2.45 5.39 7.91
N GLY A 305 3.40 6.10 7.28
CA GLY A 305 3.78 5.89 5.88
C GLY A 305 2.64 6.22 4.91
N ASN A 306 2.69 5.66 3.70
CA ASN A 306 1.72 5.96 2.64
C ASN A 306 0.44 5.11 2.78
N VAL A 307 -0.37 5.45 3.78
CA VAL A 307 -1.69 4.84 4.04
C VAL A 307 -2.78 5.92 4.08
N THR A 308 -4.04 5.51 3.94
CA THR A 308 -5.21 6.41 3.95
C THR A 308 -6.20 6.08 5.06
N SER A 309 -5.77 5.28 6.03
CA SER A 309 -6.57 4.85 7.16
C SER A 309 -5.74 4.69 8.43
N TYR A 310 -6.39 4.87 9.57
CA TYR A 310 -5.86 4.57 10.90
C TYR A 310 -6.96 3.95 11.77
N SER A 311 -6.66 2.82 12.40
CA SER A 311 -7.54 2.13 13.34
C SER A 311 -6.93 2.18 14.74
N GLN A 312 -7.73 2.46 15.76
CA GLN A 312 -7.23 2.59 17.13
C GLN A 312 -6.86 1.22 17.71
N SER A 313 -5.80 1.15 18.50
CA SER A 313 -5.41 -0.07 19.23
C SER A 313 -6.16 -0.26 20.54
N THR A 314 -7.14 0.58 20.87
CA THR A 314 -8.03 0.38 22.02
C THR A 314 -9.40 0.93 21.68
N ALA A 315 -10.46 0.34 22.25
CA ALA A 315 -11.78 0.93 22.13
C ALA A 315 -11.78 2.30 22.82
N LEU A 316 -12.35 3.28 22.14
CA LEU A 316 -12.45 4.64 22.64
C LEU A 316 -13.46 4.74 23.79
N ALA A 317 -13.26 5.72 24.66
CA ALA A 317 -14.18 5.98 25.75
C ALA A 317 -15.54 6.41 25.19
N ALA A 318 -16.63 5.94 25.79
CA ALA A 318 -17.99 6.34 25.42
C ALA A 318 -18.23 7.84 25.71
N ASN A 319 -19.16 8.44 24.95
CA ASN A 319 -19.57 9.85 25.09
C ASN A 319 -18.39 10.84 25.21
N THR A 320 -17.34 10.61 24.43
CA THR A 320 -16.09 11.38 24.50
C THR A 320 -15.80 11.99 23.14
N THR A 321 -15.50 13.29 23.13
CA THR A 321 -15.09 14.02 21.93
C THR A 321 -13.60 13.83 21.69
N TYR A 322 -13.25 13.34 20.51
CA TYR A 322 -11.89 13.20 20.04
C TYR A 322 -11.61 14.20 18.92
N TYR A 323 -10.37 14.68 18.88
CA TYR A 323 -9.82 15.53 17.84
C TYR A 323 -8.75 14.74 17.08
N TRP A 324 -8.57 15.06 15.81
CA TRP A 324 -7.53 14.44 15.00
C TRP A 324 -7.09 15.32 13.82
N GLN A 325 -5.86 15.13 13.40
CA GLN A 325 -5.26 15.80 12.25
C GLN A 325 -4.36 14.83 11.50
N VAL A 326 -4.42 14.92 10.17
CA VAL A 326 -3.50 14.20 9.27
C VAL A 326 -2.62 15.21 8.54
N VAL A 327 -1.31 14.99 8.59
CA VAL A 327 -0.32 15.81 7.89
C VAL A 327 0.39 14.95 6.84
N ALA A 328 0.06 15.17 5.57
CA ALA A 328 0.77 14.54 4.45
C ALA A 328 2.20 15.09 4.36
N TYR A 329 3.16 14.28 3.96
CA TYR A 329 4.54 14.73 3.75
C TYR A 329 5.18 14.07 2.54
N ASN A 330 6.23 14.70 2.02
CA ASN A 330 7.16 14.09 1.06
C ASN A 330 8.60 14.53 1.39
N ALA A 331 9.56 14.17 0.55
CA ALA A 331 10.97 14.59 0.68
C ALA A 331 11.17 16.11 0.81
N SER A 332 10.23 16.91 0.29
CA SER A 332 10.27 18.38 0.34
C SER A 332 9.64 18.98 1.60
N GLY A 333 8.93 18.19 2.39
CA GLY A 333 8.42 18.57 3.71
C GLY A 333 6.95 18.20 3.96
N ASP A 334 6.43 18.76 5.05
CA ASP A 334 5.07 18.54 5.53
C ASP A 334 4.07 19.50 4.86
N ALA A 335 2.86 19.01 4.62
CA ALA A 335 1.73 19.83 4.19
C ALA A 335 1.45 20.93 5.23
N THR A 336 1.19 22.14 4.75
CA THR A 336 0.84 23.28 5.62
C THR A 336 -0.67 23.50 5.61
N GLY A 337 -1.24 23.89 6.76
CA GLY A 337 -2.67 24.21 6.86
C GLY A 337 -3.60 23.00 6.95
N SER A 338 -3.12 21.82 7.36
CA SER A 338 -3.99 20.67 7.66
C SER A 338 -5.05 21.01 8.68
N ALA A 339 -6.31 20.71 8.36
CA ALA A 339 -7.44 20.92 9.26
C ALA A 339 -7.40 19.94 10.44
N ILE A 340 -7.96 20.36 11.58
CA ILE A 340 -8.22 19.48 12.72
C ILE A 340 -9.71 19.14 12.67
N TRP A 341 -10.00 17.84 12.64
CA TRP A 341 -11.35 17.31 12.66
C TRP A 341 -11.70 16.78 14.04
N SER A 342 -12.99 16.58 14.28
CA SER A 342 -13.47 16.00 15.53
C SER A 342 -14.62 15.04 15.31
N PHE A 343 -14.84 14.16 16.28
CA PHE A 343 -16.07 13.38 16.41
C PHE A 343 -16.32 13.05 17.88
N THR A 344 -17.55 12.69 18.22
CA THR A 344 -17.94 12.23 19.55
C THR A 344 -18.44 10.80 19.49
N THR A 345 -17.85 9.94 20.30
CA THR A 345 -18.23 8.52 20.41
C THR A 345 -19.64 8.36 20.97
N ALA A 346 -20.28 7.23 20.66
CA ALA A 346 -21.60 6.90 21.17
C ALA A 346 -21.61 6.80 22.71
N ASP A 347 -22.72 7.19 23.31
CA ASP A 347 -22.98 7.05 24.75
C ASP A 347 -23.48 5.64 25.05
N VAL A 348 -22.53 4.71 25.16
CA VAL A 348 -22.79 3.28 25.34
C VAL A 348 -22.18 2.80 26.66
N ALA A 349 -22.99 2.14 27.48
CA ALA A 349 -22.52 1.49 28.70
C ALA A 349 -21.96 0.09 28.39
N THR A 350 -20.88 -0.28 29.07
CA THR A 350 -20.36 -1.65 29.06
C THR A 350 -21.35 -2.59 29.74
N VAL A 351 -21.68 -3.71 29.07
CA VAL A 351 -22.53 -4.76 29.62
C VAL A 351 -21.72 -5.60 30.61
N THR A 352 -22.19 -5.68 31.84
CA THR A 352 -21.56 -6.44 32.94
C THR A 352 -22.51 -7.47 33.57
N SER A 353 -23.67 -7.71 32.98
CA SER A 353 -24.68 -8.64 33.48
C SER A 353 -24.94 -9.72 32.44
N PHE A 354 -24.83 -10.99 32.83
CA PHE A 354 -24.97 -12.14 31.95
C PHE A 354 -25.99 -13.16 32.52
N PRO A 355 -26.71 -13.93 31.67
CA PRO A 355 -26.63 -13.91 30.21
C PRO A 355 -27.15 -12.58 29.63
N PHE A 356 -26.40 -12.06 28.66
CA PHE A 356 -26.81 -10.93 27.84
C PHE A 356 -27.64 -11.48 26.68
N ALA A 357 -28.73 -10.80 26.34
CA ALA A 357 -29.59 -11.16 25.22
C ALA A 357 -30.01 -9.88 24.48
N GLU A 358 -30.00 -9.94 23.16
CA GLU A 358 -30.52 -8.94 22.25
C GLU A 358 -31.42 -9.63 21.22
N ASP A 359 -32.70 -9.27 21.24
CA ASP A 359 -33.75 -9.73 20.33
C ASP A 359 -34.12 -8.68 19.26
N PHE A 360 -33.44 -7.52 19.26
CA PHE A 360 -33.64 -6.41 18.33
C PHE A 360 -35.03 -5.75 18.33
N GLU A 361 -35.93 -6.14 19.23
CA GLU A 361 -37.32 -5.63 19.28
C GLU A 361 -37.41 -4.15 19.64
N THR A 362 -36.40 -3.64 20.33
CA THR A 362 -36.31 -2.22 20.70
C THR A 362 -35.72 -1.34 19.60
N PHE A 363 -35.26 -1.92 18.51
CA PHE A 363 -34.70 -1.20 17.38
C PHE A 363 -35.83 -0.58 16.55
N THR A 364 -35.54 0.54 15.90
CA THR A 364 -36.50 1.15 14.97
C THR A 364 -36.19 0.71 13.56
N THR A 365 -37.17 0.12 12.88
CA THR A 365 -37.06 -0.34 11.49
C THR A 365 -36.62 0.76 10.54
N GLY A 366 -35.88 0.37 9.50
CA GLY A 366 -35.45 1.26 8.43
C GLY A 366 -34.14 0.82 7.81
N SER A 367 -33.68 1.59 6.82
CA SER A 367 -32.45 1.28 6.10
C SER A 367 -31.38 2.37 6.33
N PRO A 368 -30.52 2.37 7.39
CA PRO A 368 -30.25 1.41 8.51
C PRO A 368 -31.29 1.30 9.61
N GLY A 369 -32.20 2.27 9.76
CA GLY A 369 -33.03 2.31 10.96
C GLY A 369 -32.26 2.91 12.13
N THR A 370 -32.78 2.76 13.35
CA THR A 370 -32.13 3.28 14.57
C THR A 370 -31.84 2.15 15.52
N TYR A 371 -30.58 2.03 15.92
CA TYR A 371 -30.10 0.93 16.74
C TYR A 371 -30.26 1.27 18.22
N ALA A 372 -30.52 0.26 19.04
CA ALA A 372 -30.66 0.39 20.48
C ALA A 372 -29.56 -0.37 21.23
N ASN A 373 -29.57 -0.27 22.56
CA ASN A 373 -28.74 -1.07 23.47
C ASN A 373 -27.22 -1.04 23.19
N GLY A 374 -26.75 0.05 22.57
CA GLY A 374 -25.33 0.26 22.27
C GLY A 374 -24.81 -0.46 21.04
N TRP A 375 -25.69 -1.10 20.26
CA TRP A 375 -25.32 -1.63 18.95
C TRP A 375 -25.12 -0.51 17.95
N THR A 376 -24.14 -0.67 17.06
CA THR A 376 -23.82 0.33 16.03
C THR A 376 -23.40 -0.33 14.72
N ASN A 377 -23.59 0.36 13.60
CA ASN A 377 -22.90 -0.01 12.36
C ASN A 377 -21.43 0.40 12.47
N GLY A 378 -20.53 -0.53 12.18
CA GLY A 378 -19.11 -0.27 12.01
C GLY A 378 -18.78 0.32 10.65
N SER A 379 -17.48 0.59 10.41
CA SER A 379 -16.98 1.00 9.10
C SER A 379 -17.19 -0.12 8.08
N GLY A 380 -17.99 0.13 7.03
CA GLY A 380 -18.29 -0.84 5.97
C GLY A 380 -18.69 -0.11 4.68
N GLN A 381 -18.72 -0.85 3.57
CA GLN A 381 -19.20 -0.33 2.28
C GLN A 381 -20.72 -0.19 2.27
N VAL A 382 -21.40 -1.05 3.04
CA VAL A 382 -22.85 -1.00 3.31
C VAL A 382 -23.10 -1.17 4.81
N ALA A 383 -24.37 -1.16 5.19
CA ALA A 383 -24.82 -1.21 6.57
C ALA A 383 -25.69 -2.45 6.82
N TRP A 384 -25.76 -2.88 8.07
CA TRP A 384 -26.92 -3.65 8.51
C TRP A 384 -28.16 -2.72 8.54
N TYR A 385 -29.33 -3.32 8.43
CA TYR A 385 -30.63 -2.65 8.43
C TYR A 385 -31.54 -3.35 9.44
N VAL A 386 -32.60 -2.67 9.90
CA VAL A 386 -33.58 -3.24 10.83
C VAL A 386 -34.88 -3.48 10.08
N GLU A 387 -35.37 -4.71 10.08
CA GLU A 387 -36.62 -5.12 9.43
C GLU A 387 -37.59 -5.73 10.42
N VAL A 388 -38.88 -5.69 10.07
CA VAL A 388 -39.97 -6.32 10.83
C VAL A 388 -40.58 -7.44 10.01
N SER A 389 -41.02 -8.48 10.71
CA SER A 389 -41.78 -9.61 10.17
C SER A 389 -42.85 -9.22 9.15
N GLY A 390 -42.97 -10.02 8.09
CA GLY A 390 -43.93 -9.84 7.01
C GLY A 390 -43.53 -8.80 5.96
N THR A 391 -42.32 -8.25 6.06
CA THR A 391 -41.73 -7.38 5.03
C THR A 391 -40.94 -8.24 4.04
N GLN A 392 -41.04 -7.93 2.74
CA GLN A 392 -40.29 -8.64 1.69
C GLN A 392 -39.66 -7.60 0.78
N ASN A 393 -38.38 -7.29 1.03
CA ASN A 393 -37.66 -6.26 0.27
C ASN A 393 -37.10 -6.78 -1.06
N SER A 394 -36.71 -8.06 -1.11
CA SER A 394 -36.27 -8.71 -2.34
C SER A 394 -36.89 -10.10 -2.48
N LEU A 395 -37.00 -10.57 -3.73
CA LEU A 395 -37.60 -11.87 -4.06
C LEU A 395 -36.54 -12.96 -4.01
N SER A 396 -36.92 -14.18 -3.63
CA SER A 396 -35.98 -15.31 -3.49
C SER A 396 -34.90 -15.06 -2.45
N THR A 397 -35.28 -14.34 -1.39
CA THR A 397 -34.53 -14.13 -0.16
C THR A 397 -35.48 -14.25 1.04
N GLY A 398 -34.92 -14.36 2.23
CA GLY A 398 -35.66 -14.46 3.48
C GLY A 398 -34.79 -13.97 4.62
N PRO A 399 -35.32 -13.88 5.82
CA PRO A 399 -36.51 -14.59 6.31
C PRO A 399 -37.81 -13.80 6.11
N PHE A 400 -38.96 -14.46 6.22
CA PHE A 400 -40.26 -13.78 6.19
C PHE A 400 -40.72 -13.29 7.58
N VAL A 401 -40.18 -13.84 8.65
CA VAL A 401 -40.55 -13.53 10.04
C VAL A 401 -39.30 -13.54 10.94
N ASP A 402 -39.33 -12.78 12.03
CA ASP A 402 -38.32 -12.83 13.11
C ASP A 402 -38.33 -14.21 13.78
N HIS A 403 -37.21 -14.54 14.43
CA HIS A 403 -37.08 -15.76 15.17
C HIS A 403 -37.80 -15.68 16.53
N THR A 404 -37.70 -14.54 17.22
CA THR A 404 -38.16 -14.35 18.61
C THR A 404 -39.64 -14.68 18.81
N SER A 405 -40.50 -14.18 17.93
CA SER A 405 -41.96 -14.23 18.10
C SER A 405 -42.75 -14.52 16.81
N GLY A 406 -42.13 -14.36 15.65
CA GLY A 406 -42.76 -14.39 14.33
C GLY A 406 -43.52 -13.11 13.95
N LEU A 407 -43.47 -12.07 14.78
CA LEU A 407 -44.13 -10.77 14.62
C LEU A 407 -43.22 -9.55 14.89
N GLY A 408 -41.98 -9.80 15.28
CA GLY A 408 -41.03 -8.83 15.79
C GLY A 408 -40.01 -8.35 14.76
N ASN A 409 -38.92 -7.78 15.25
CA ASN A 409 -37.82 -7.22 14.46
C ASN A 409 -36.63 -8.17 14.37
N TYR A 410 -35.82 -7.99 13.32
CA TYR A 410 -34.51 -8.65 13.18
C TYR A 410 -33.54 -7.75 12.43
N MET A 411 -32.25 -8.08 12.52
CA MET A 411 -31.22 -7.40 11.73
C MET A 411 -31.10 -8.08 10.36
N TYR A 412 -31.07 -7.30 9.29
CA TYR A 412 -30.97 -7.82 7.93
C TYR A 412 -29.99 -7.01 7.08
N THR A 413 -29.61 -7.58 5.95
CA THR A 413 -28.87 -6.87 4.89
C THR A 413 -29.71 -6.85 3.63
N GLU A 414 -29.78 -5.69 2.98
CA GLU A 414 -30.33 -5.56 1.63
C GLU A 414 -29.18 -5.61 0.65
N ALA A 415 -29.13 -6.60 -0.23
CA ALA A 415 -28.11 -6.72 -1.27
C ALA A 415 -28.52 -6.00 -2.57
N THR A 416 -29.79 -5.61 -2.73
CA THR A 416 -30.27 -4.92 -3.93
C THR A 416 -29.54 -3.59 -4.16
N GLY A 417 -28.98 -3.42 -5.35
CA GLY A 417 -28.33 -2.18 -5.77
C GLY A 417 -26.85 -2.06 -5.35
N PHE A 418 -26.29 -3.09 -4.71
CA PHE A 418 -24.88 -3.13 -4.33
C PHE A 418 -24.03 -3.99 -5.28
N SER A 419 -22.73 -3.72 -5.29
CA SER A 419 -21.77 -4.54 -6.06
C SER A 419 -21.38 -5.79 -5.25
N PRO A 420 -20.91 -6.87 -5.91
CA PRO A 420 -20.36 -8.03 -5.22
C PRO A 420 -19.28 -7.68 -4.22
N ASN A 421 -19.22 -8.47 -3.14
CA ASN A 421 -18.18 -8.43 -2.11
C ASN A 421 -18.13 -7.14 -1.29
N TYR A 422 -19.28 -6.51 -1.06
CA TYR A 422 -19.36 -5.38 -0.13
C TYR A 422 -19.42 -5.88 1.31
N SER A 423 -18.52 -5.39 2.16
CA SER A 423 -18.52 -5.71 3.59
C SER A 423 -19.36 -4.73 4.40
N PHE A 424 -19.97 -5.25 5.47
CA PHE A 424 -20.79 -4.48 6.41
C PHE A 424 -20.72 -5.10 7.79
N HIS A 425 -20.72 -4.25 8.81
CA HIS A 425 -20.35 -4.63 10.16
C HIS A 425 -21.40 -4.17 11.17
N LEU A 426 -21.97 -5.09 11.94
CA LEU A 426 -22.77 -4.77 13.11
C LEU A 426 -21.91 -5.01 14.35
N LEU A 427 -21.76 -3.99 15.18
CA LEU A 427 -20.94 -4.00 16.39
C LEU A 427 -21.84 -4.04 17.62
N SER A 428 -21.55 -4.96 18.55
CA SER A 428 -22.22 -5.01 19.86
C SER A 428 -21.79 -3.85 20.76
N PRO A 429 -22.52 -3.56 21.85
CA PRO A 429 -21.93 -2.83 22.97
C PRO A 429 -20.69 -3.56 23.51
N PRO A 430 -19.81 -2.88 24.27
CA PRO A 430 -18.72 -3.54 24.98
C PRO A 430 -19.28 -4.54 26.01
N LEU A 431 -18.75 -5.76 26.02
CA LEU A 431 -19.15 -6.87 26.90
C LEU A 431 -18.00 -7.21 27.84
N ASP A 432 -18.18 -7.02 29.14
CA ASP A 432 -17.18 -7.40 30.15
C ASP A 432 -17.34 -8.88 30.55
N LEU A 433 -16.60 -9.75 29.87
CA LEU A 433 -16.67 -11.20 30.09
C LEU A 433 -16.09 -11.65 31.44
N SER A 434 -15.52 -10.75 32.25
CA SER A 434 -15.14 -11.08 33.63
C SER A 434 -16.35 -11.38 34.53
N ALA A 435 -17.54 -10.87 34.15
CA ALA A 435 -18.79 -11.10 34.86
C ALA A 435 -19.60 -12.31 34.32
N ALA A 436 -19.15 -12.94 33.22
CA ALA A 436 -19.89 -14.02 32.59
C ALA A 436 -19.61 -15.37 33.28
N SER A 437 -20.67 -16.12 33.59
CA SER A 437 -20.57 -17.48 34.16
C SER A 437 -20.18 -18.57 33.15
N SER A 438 -20.26 -18.23 31.86
CA SER A 438 -19.88 -19.02 30.70
C SER A 438 -19.37 -18.06 29.64
N ASN A 439 -18.42 -18.47 28.80
CA ASN A 439 -17.93 -17.64 27.68
C ASN A 439 -18.42 -18.24 26.36
N LEU A 440 -19.72 -18.51 26.29
CA LEU A 440 -20.37 -19.01 25.09
C LEU A 440 -21.36 -17.96 24.59
N MET A 441 -21.38 -17.80 23.27
CA MET A 441 -22.33 -16.98 22.55
C MET A 441 -23.18 -17.86 21.62
N SER A 442 -24.44 -17.46 21.42
CA SER A 442 -25.25 -17.96 20.31
C SER A 442 -25.94 -16.82 19.57
N PHE A 443 -26.34 -17.07 18.34
CA PHE A 443 -27.27 -16.21 17.59
C PHE A 443 -28.03 -17.07 16.58
N TRP A 444 -29.18 -16.57 16.13
CA TRP A 444 -29.97 -17.15 15.06
C TRP A 444 -29.67 -16.45 13.76
N TYR A 445 -29.68 -17.19 12.66
CA TYR A 445 -29.41 -16.66 11.32
C TYR A 445 -30.27 -17.28 10.23
N HIS A 446 -30.51 -16.49 9.19
CA HIS A 446 -31.19 -16.91 7.98
C HIS A 446 -30.47 -16.35 6.74
N MET A 447 -30.11 -17.23 5.82
CA MET A 447 -29.27 -16.98 4.66
C MET A 447 -29.80 -17.80 3.46
N TYR A 448 -30.90 -17.32 2.87
CA TYR A 448 -31.50 -17.89 1.66
C TYR A 448 -31.26 -17.00 0.45
N GLY A 449 -30.75 -17.58 -0.64
CA GLY A 449 -30.59 -16.87 -1.91
C GLY A 449 -29.52 -17.46 -2.81
N ALA A 450 -29.71 -17.39 -4.13
CA ALA A 450 -28.87 -18.12 -5.09
C ALA A 450 -27.41 -17.65 -5.17
N THR A 451 -27.13 -16.39 -4.82
CA THR A 451 -25.78 -15.81 -4.78
C THR A 451 -25.46 -15.31 -3.38
N MET A 452 -25.76 -16.13 -2.37
CA MET A 452 -25.46 -15.83 -0.98
C MET A 452 -23.96 -15.65 -0.78
N GLY A 453 -23.59 -14.63 0.01
CA GLY A 453 -22.23 -14.39 0.44
C GLY A 453 -21.92 -15.04 1.78
N ASP A 454 -21.14 -14.35 2.60
CA ASP A 454 -20.50 -14.93 3.78
C ASP A 454 -20.81 -14.12 5.05
N LEU A 455 -21.13 -14.81 6.14
CA LEU A 455 -21.32 -14.22 7.46
C LEU A 455 -20.22 -14.68 8.43
N HIS A 456 -19.49 -13.71 8.95
CA HIS A 456 -18.35 -13.87 9.83
C HIS A 456 -18.66 -13.31 11.22
N VAL A 457 -18.05 -13.91 12.25
CA VAL A 457 -18.03 -13.39 13.61
C VAL A 457 -16.59 -13.07 13.98
N ASP A 458 -16.34 -11.81 14.33
CA ASP A 458 -15.05 -11.32 14.78
C ASP A 458 -15.16 -10.79 16.21
N VAL A 459 -14.04 -10.77 16.93
CA VAL A 459 -13.97 -10.25 18.30
C VAL A 459 -12.89 -9.19 18.38
N TRP A 460 -13.27 -7.99 18.81
CA TRP A 460 -12.29 -6.99 19.23
C TRP A 460 -11.85 -7.27 20.65
N SER A 461 -10.56 -7.57 20.81
CA SER A 461 -9.93 -7.72 22.13
C SER A 461 -8.48 -7.28 22.05
N GLY A 462 -7.98 -6.63 23.11
CA GLY A 462 -6.57 -6.26 23.22
C GLY A 462 -6.05 -5.33 22.12
N GLY A 463 -6.93 -4.62 21.40
CA GLY A 463 -6.53 -3.65 20.40
C GLY A 463 -6.45 -4.11 18.95
N SER A 464 -6.93 -5.30 18.68
CA SER A 464 -7.02 -5.83 17.33
C SER A 464 -8.30 -6.63 17.15
N TRP A 465 -8.78 -6.70 15.91
CA TRP A 465 -9.81 -7.65 15.53
C TRP A 465 -9.18 -9.03 15.43
N ASP A 466 -9.67 -9.96 16.24
CA ASP A 466 -9.52 -11.39 15.99
C ASP A 466 -10.60 -11.81 15.00
N LEU A 467 -10.18 -12.19 13.80
CA LEU A 467 -11.08 -12.46 12.67
C LEU A 467 -11.50 -13.92 12.67
N ASP A 468 -12.77 -14.17 12.32
CA ASP A 468 -13.30 -15.52 12.11
C ASP A 468 -13.11 -16.44 13.34
N VAL A 469 -13.52 -15.96 14.52
CA VAL A 469 -13.41 -16.70 15.79
C VAL A 469 -14.23 -18.01 15.81
N THR A 470 -15.05 -18.19 14.78
CA THR A 470 -15.75 -19.42 14.41
C THR A 470 -15.69 -19.57 12.88
N PRO A 471 -15.76 -20.80 12.32
CA PRO A 471 -15.84 -20.96 10.87
C PRO A 471 -17.00 -20.15 10.29
N PRO A 472 -16.74 -19.33 9.24
CA PRO A 472 -17.75 -18.47 8.65
C PRO A 472 -18.87 -19.30 8.01
N LEU A 473 -20.06 -18.72 7.98
CA LEU A 473 -21.21 -19.28 7.26
C LEU A 473 -21.11 -18.82 5.81
N VAL A 474 -20.82 -19.75 4.90
CA VAL A 474 -20.50 -19.46 3.50
C VAL A 474 -21.60 -19.99 2.60
N GLY A 475 -22.16 -19.11 1.77
CA GLY A 475 -23.20 -19.46 0.81
C GLY A 475 -24.57 -19.76 1.46
N PRO A 476 -25.53 -20.29 0.69
CA PRO A 476 -26.90 -20.47 1.16
C PRO A 476 -26.95 -21.51 2.28
N GLN A 477 -27.63 -21.18 3.38
CA GLN A 477 -27.82 -22.07 4.52
C GLN A 477 -29.23 -22.66 4.55
N GLN A 478 -30.20 -21.95 3.96
CA GLN A 478 -31.58 -22.39 3.76
C GLN A 478 -31.85 -22.70 2.28
N THR A 479 -32.92 -23.44 2.02
CA THR A 479 -33.38 -23.85 0.70
C THR A 479 -34.68 -23.16 0.25
N ALA A 480 -35.39 -22.52 1.16
CA ALA A 480 -36.60 -21.71 0.92
C ALA A 480 -36.63 -20.43 1.78
N GLU A 481 -37.52 -19.50 1.42
CA GLU A 481 -37.70 -18.20 2.11
C GLU A 481 -38.31 -18.35 3.52
N ASP A 482 -39.08 -19.43 3.73
CA ASP A 482 -39.83 -19.76 4.95
C ASP A 482 -39.22 -20.95 5.71
N ASP A 483 -38.01 -21.36 5.37
CA ASP A 483 -37.26 -22.34 6.15
C ASP A 483 -36.97 -21.77 7.55
N ASP A 484 -36.94 -22.65 8.55
CA ASP A 484 -36.66 -22.25 9.93
C ASP A 484 -35.28 -21.59 10.04
N TRP A 485 -35.19 -20.60 10.94
CA TRP A 485 -33.91 -20.03 11.35
C TRP A 485 -32.98 -21.12 11.89
N LEU A 486 -31.68 -20.95 11.65
CA LEU A 486 -30.65 -21.85 12.18
C LEU A 486 -29.88 -21.16 13.29
N GLN A 487 -29.43 -21.93 14.28
CA GLN A 487 -28.66 -21.40 15.42
C GLN A 487 -27.16 -21.66 15.25
N LYS A 488 -26.34 -20.66 15.55
CA LYS A 488 -24.88 -20.77 15.60
C LYS A 488 -24.39 -20.56 17.02
N PHE A 489 -23.47 -21.41 17.47
CA PHE A 489 -22.71 -21.23 18.72
C PHE A 489 -21.27 -20.79 18.44
N VAL A 490 -20.75 -19.91 19.30
CA VAL A 490 -19.41 -19.34 19.21
C VAL A 490 -18.73 -19.43 20.57
N ASP A 491 -17.59 -20.11 20.63
CA ASP A 491 -16.77 -20.20 21.84
C ASP A 491 -15.94 -18.91 22.00
N LEU A 492 -16.15 -18.22 23.12
CA LEU A 492 -15.45 -17.00 23.50
C LEU A 492 -14.48 -17.25 24.68
N SER A 493 -14.19 -18.50 25.02
CA SER A 493 -13.33 -18.88 26.15
C SER A 493 -11.94 -18.24 26.11
N ALA A 494 -11.41 -17.97 24.91
CA ALA A 494 -10.15 -17.26 24.71
C ALA A 494 -10.15 -15.83 25.25
N TYR A 495 -11.33 -15.21 25.42
CA TYR A 495 -11.49 -13.82 25.87
C TYR A 495 -12.02 -13.71 27.30
N ALA A 496 -12.07 -14.82 28.04
CA ALA A 496 -12.51 -14.85 29.44
C ALA A 496 -11.77 -13.79 30.28
N GLY A 497 -12.52 -12.97 31.03
CA GLY A 497 -11.95 -11.92 31.87
C GLY A 497 -11.55 -10.63 31.13
N SER A 498 -11.82 -10.53 29.82
CA SER A 498 -11.58 -9.32 29.02
C SER A 498 -12.89 -8.61 28.68
N THR A 499 -12.80 -7.31 28.39
CA THR A 499 -13.89 -6.59 27.72
C THR A 499 -13.74 -6.74 26.21
N VAL A 500 -14.80 -7.17 25.54
CA VAL A 500 -14.81 -7.42 24.08
C VAL A 500 -15.90 -6.63 23.37
N ILE A 501 -15.74 -6.40 22.07
CA ILE A 501 -16.83 -6.00 21.17
C ILE A 501 -16.98 -7.09 20.12
N LEU A 502 -18.19 -7.60 19.93
CA LEU A 502 -18.51 -8.58 18.91
C LEU A 502 -18.81 -7.86 17.60
N ARG A 503 -18.36 -8.42 16.47
CA ARG A 503 -18.69 -7.93 15.15
C ARG A 503 -19.28 -9.03 14.29
N PHE A 504 -20.50 -8.81 13.80
CA PHE A 504 -21.08 -9.58 12.71
C PHE A 504 -20.69 -8.91 11.41
N ARG A 505 -19.70 -9.50 10.73
CA ARG A 505 -19.19 -9.02 9.45
C ARG A 505 -19.81 -9.84 8.33
N GLY A 506 -20.72 -9.25 7.58
CA GLY A 506 -21.25 -9.85 6.38
C GLY A 506 -20.52 -9.35 5.13
N ILE A 507 -20.48 -10.19 4.11
CA ILE A 507 -19.93 -9.89 2.78
C ILE A 507 -20.99 -10.31 1.76
N THR A 508 -21.46 -9.35 0.94
CA THR A 508 -22.47 -9.66 -0.08
C THR A 508 -21.90 -10.52 -1.20
N GLY A 509 -22.70 -11.45 -1.71
CA GLY A 509 -22.41 -12.17 -2.94
C GLY A 509 -22.73 -11.35 -4.19
N SER A 510 -22.89 -12.01 -5.34
CA SER A 510 -22.85 -11.36 -6.66
C SER A 510 -24.15 -10.75 -7.19
N SER A 511 -25.26 -10.86 -6.46
CA SER A 511 -26.56 -10.33 -6.86
C SER A 511 -27.38 -9.94 -5.62
N PHE A 512 -28.58 -9.40 -5.87
CA PHE A 512 -29.56 -9.04 -4.84
C PHE A 512 -30.05 -10.24 -4.01
N THR A 513 -29.85 -11.48 -4.45
CA THR A 513 -30.24 -12.67 -3.68
C THR A 513 -29.19 -13.04 -2.60
N SER A 514 -28.71 -12.03 -1.89
CA SER A 514 -27.65 -12.14 -0.88
C SER A 514 -28.03 -11.48 0.44
N ASP A 515 -29.34 -11.36 0.68
CA ASP A 515 -29.86 -10.81 1.93
C ASP A 515 -29.59 -11.81 3.06
N MET A 516 -28.95 -11.33 4.12
CA MET A 516 -28.57 -12.14 5.28
C MET A 516 -29.25 -11.54 6.49
N ALA A 517 -29.79 -12.38 7.37
CA ALA A 517 -30.41 -11.95 8.60
C ALA A 517 -29.82 -12.63 9.82
N ILE A 518 -29.81 -11.91 10.94
CA ILE A 518 -29.52 -12.43 12.27
C ILE A 518 -30.57 -11.97 13.28
N ASP A 519 -30.75 -12.78 14.31
CA ASP A 519 -31.67 -12.51 15.40
C ASP A 519 -31.18 -13.17 16.70
N ASP A 520 -31.77 -12.77 17.84
CA ASP A 520 -31.63 -13.43 19.14
C ASP A 520 -30.15 -13.71 19.54
N VAL A 521 -29.35 -12.65 19.60
CA VAL A 521 -27.94 -12.75 20.02
C VAL A 521 -27.86 -12.90 21.54
N GLN A 522 -27.23 -13.97 22.00
CA GLN A 522 -27.04 -14.24 23.42
C GLN A 522 -25.57 -14.47 23.75
N VAL A 523 -25.12 -13.98 24.91
CA VAL A 523 -23.75 -14.13 25.41
C VAL A 523 -23.79 -14.51 26.88
N GLY A 524 -22.85 -15.33 27.33
CA GLY A 524 -22.80 -15.78 28.71
C GLY A 524 -23.79 -16.89 29.02
N ILE A 525 -24.34 -17.51 27.98
CA ILE A 525 -25.25 -18.65 28.10
C ILE A 525 -24.45 -19.90 28.46
N VAL A 526 -25.09 -20.82 29.19
CA VAL A 526 -24.62 -22.19 29.30
C VAL A 526 -25.30 -22.94 28.15
N ALA A 527 -24.53 -23.51 27.21
CA ALA A 527 -25.12 -24.38 26.18
C ALA A 527 -26.03 -25.40 26.85
N ALA A 528 -27.21 -25.62 26.29
CA ALA A 528 -27.98 -26.79 26.66
C ALA A 528 -27.11 -28.04 26.39
N PRO A 529 -27.18 -29.07 27.23
CA PRO A 529 -26.62 -30.38 26.93
C PRO A 529 -27.09 -30.87 25.55
N ASP A 530 -26.20 -30.92 24.56
CA ASP A 530 -26.50 -31.56 23.27
C ASP A 530 -26.36 -33.07 23.43
N LEU A 531 -27.37 -33.66 24.05
CA LEU A 531 -27.41 -35.10 24.28
C LEU A 531 -28.18 -35.77 23.16
N ALA A 532 -27.51 -36.65 22.43
CA ALA A 532 -28.15 -37.48 21.42
C ALA A 532 -28.18 -38.94 21.88
N VAL A 533 -29.30 -39.60 21.62
CA VAL A 533 -29.33 -41.06 21.55
C VAL A 533 -28.61 -41.46 20.26
N THR A 534 -27.38 -41.96 20.39
CA THR A 534 -26.53 -42.31 19.24
C THR A 534 -26.78 -43.72 18.75
N GLN A 535 -27.20 -44.62 19.64
CA GLN A 535 -27.44 -46.00 19.28
C GLN A 535 -28.47 -46.69 20.18
N PHE A 536 -29.28 -47.57 19.58
CA PHE A 536 -30.02 -48.60 20.30
C PHE A 536 -29.25 -49.92 20.17
N LEU A 537 -28.94 -50.52 21.31
CA LEU A 537 -28.20 -51.78 21.44
C LEU A 537 -29.11 -52.86 22.01
N ASN A 538 -28.81 -54.12 21.70
CA ASN A 538 -29.52 -55.27 22.25
C ASN A 538 -31.05 -55.27 21.99
N LEU A 539 -31.50 -54.61 20.90
CA LEU A 539 -32.91 -54.65 20.49
C LEU A 539 -33.32 -56.10 20.16
N PRO A 540 -34.31 -56.69 20.86
CA PRO A 540 -34.76 -58.03 20.54
C PRO A 540 -35.50 -58.05 19.21
N SER A 541 -35.22 -59.08 18.40
CA SER A 541 -35.70 -59.20 17.02
C SER A 541 -37.19 -59.47 16.87
N ASN A 542 -37.91 -59.78 17.96
CA ASN A 542 -39.37 -59.93 17.95
C ASN A 542 -39.92 -60.03 19.38
N SER A 543 -40.59 -59.00 19.90
CA SER A 543 -41.40 -59.11 21.11
C SER A 543 -42.83 -59.46 20.72
N GLY A 544 -43.12 -60.77 20.69
CA GLY A 544 -44.50 -61.25 20.65
C GLY A 544 -45.31 -60.58 21.77
N GLY A 545 -46.43 -59.95 21.40
CA GLY A 545 -47.17 -59.01 22.24
C GLY A 545 -47.42 -59.50 23.67
N GLY A 546 -46.79 -58.83 24.64
CA GLY A 546 -47.00 -59.03 26.08
C GLY A 546 -45.74 -59.23 26.93
N ALA A 547 -44.57 -59.42 26.32
CA ALA A 547 -43.31 -59.58 27.07
C ALA A 547 -42.62 -58.23 27.33
N THR A 548 -42.03 -58.06 28.53
CA THR A 548 -41.12 -56.96 28.83
C THR A 548 -39.96 -56.96 27.84
N VAL A 549 -39.73 -55.81 27.20
CA VAL A 549 -38.62 -55.59 26.27
C VAL A 549 -37.51 -54.86 27.03
N SER A 550 -36.30 -55.41 26.98
CA SER A 550 -35.10 -54.74 27.46
C SER A 550 -34.18 -54.47 26.27
N PHE A 551 -33.62 -53.27 26.23
CA PHE A 551 -32.62 -52.82 25.28
C PHE A 551 -31.73 -51.79 25.98
N ASP A 552 -30.55 -51.56 25.43
CA ASP A 552 -29.65 -50.53 25.92
C ASP A 552 -29.69 -49.33 24.97
N VAL A 553 -29.50 -48.14 25.52
CA VAL A 553 -29.44 -46.89 24.76
C VAL A 553 -28.09 -46.26 25.04
N GLU A 554 -27.34 -45.98 23.98
CA GLU A 554 -26.14 -45.15 24.08
C GLU A 554 -26.56 -43.69 23.94
N VAL A 555 -26.22 -42.90 24.95
CA VAL A 555 -26.40 -41.45 24.95
C VAL A 555 -25.02 -40.85 24.95
N SER A 556 -24.73 -40.02 23.96
CA SER A 556 -23.49 -39.27 23.89
C SER A 556 -23.77 -37.79 23.97
N ASN A 557 -22.84 -37.07 24.61
CA ASN A 557 -22.73 -35.65 24.39
C ASN A 557 -22.19 -35.42 22.98
N VAL A 558 -23.03 -34.91 22.10
CA VAL A 558 -22.66 -34.58 20.72
C VAL A 558 -22.30 -33.09 20.58
N GLY A 559 -22.41 -32.31 21.66
CA GLY A 559 -22.00 -30.90 21.69
C GLY A 559 -20.64 -30.68 22.34
N ALA A 560 -20.24 -29.41 22.37
CA ALA A 560 -18.91 -28.97 22.79
C ALA A 560 -18.73 -28.79 24.31
N VAL A 561 -19.80 -28.96 25.12
CA VAL A 561 -19.78 -28.65 26.56
C VAL A 561 -20.07 -29.91 27.36
N ALA A 562 -19.20 -30.26 28.30
CA ALA A 562 -19.41 -31.39 29.20
C ALA A 562 -20.72 -31.24 29.99
N THR A 563 -21.50 -32.32 30.07
CA THR A 563 -22.86 -32.26 30.60
C THR A 563 -22.94 -32.88 32.00
N GLY A 564 -23.85 -32.34 32.82
CA GLY A 564 -24.21 -32.93 34.11
C GLY A 564 -25.06 -34.19 33.96
N THR A 565 -25.89 -34.49 34.96
CA THR A 565 -26.89 -35.56 34.87
C THR A 565 -27.99 -35.22 33.86
N ALA A 566 -28.44 -36.20 33.08
CA ALA A 566 -29.57 -36.04 32.15
C ALA A 566 -30.62 -37.14 32.30
N THR A 567 -31.71 -37.04 31.56
CA THR A 567 -32.77 -38.06 31.53
C THR A 567 -33.14 -38.46 30.11
N VAL A 568 -33.39 -39.75 29.89
CA VAL A 568 -33.93 -40.30 28.64
C VAL A 568 -35.37 -40.74 28.89
N ASP A 569 -36.30 -40.14 28.14
CA ASP A 569 -37.69 -40.58 28.11
C ASP A 569 -37.90 -41.59 26.97
N ILE A 570 -38.42 -42.77 27.32
CA ILE A 570 -38.85 -43.78 26.34
C ILE A 570 -40.34 -43.59 26.10
N TRP A 571 -40.70 -43.30 24.84
CA TRP A 571 -42.09 -43.11 24.43
C TRP A 571 -42.65 -44.39 23.83
N LEU A 572 -43.85 -44.78 24.25
CA LEU A 572 -44.60 -45.90 23.68
C LEU A 572 -46.01 -45.42 23.35
N ASN A 573 -46.43 -45.56 22.08
CA ASN A 573 -47.76 -45.15 21.60
C ASN A 573 -48.14 -43.69 21.92
N GLY A 574 -47.17 -42.77 21.84
CA GLY A 574 -47.42 -41.33 22.02
C GLY A 574 -47.47 -40.85 23.47
N ALA A 575 -47.10 -41.67 24.43
CA ALA A 575 -46.91 -41.27 25.83
C ALA A 575 -45.57 -41.75 26.39
N VAL A 576 -45.03 -41.01 27.36
CA VAL A 576 -43.82 -41.43 28.10
C VAL A 576 -44.13 -42.69 28.88
N SER A 577 -43.46 -43.78 28.52
CA SER A 577 -43.57 -45.10 29.14
C SER A 577 -42.64 -45.23 30.35
N SER A 578 -41.43 -44.66 30.26
CA SER A 578 -40.45 -44.66 31.36
C SER A 578 -39.39 -43.58 31.17
N THR A 579 -38.87 -43.05 32.27
CA THR A 579 -37.75 -42.09 32.31
C THR A 579 -36.55 -42.72 33.02
N HIS A 580 -35.36 -42.59 32.44
CA HIS A 580 -34.12 -43.14 33.00
C HIS A 580 -33.06 -42.05 33.14
N GLY A 581 -32.35 -42.03 34.27
CA GLY A 581 -31.26 -41.08 34.49
C GLY A 581 -29.96 -41.53 33.82
N VAL A 582 -29.24 -40.57 33.24
CA VAL A 582 -27.92 -40.76 32.64
C VAL A 582 -26.91 -40.00 33.50
N ALA A 583 -25.84 -40.69 33.89
CA ALA A 583 -24.74 -40.08 34.64
C ALA A 583 -23.99 -39.07 33.76
N ALA A 584 -23.16 -38.22 34.39
CA ALA A 584 -22.40 -37.18 33.67
C ALA A 584 -21.67 -37.74 32.44
N LEU A 585 -21.95 -37.16 31.28
CA LEU A 585 -21.33 -37.49 30.01
C LEU A 585 -20.26 -36.43 29.72
N GLY A 586 -19.01 -36.90 29.63
CA GLY A 586 -17.81 -36.09 29.41
C GLY A 586 -17.57 -35.73 27.97
#